data_AF-A0A5B9M4I9-F1
#
_entry.id   AF-A0A5B9M4I9-F1
#
_cell.length_a   1.000
_cell.length_b   1.000
_cell.length_c   1.000
_cell.angle_alpha   90.00
_cell.angle_beta   90.00
_cell.angle_gamma   90.00
#
_symmetry.space_group_name_H-M   'P 1'
#
loop_
_entity.id
_entity.type
_entity.pdbx_description
1 polymer ?
#
loop_
_entity_poly.entity_id
_entity_poly.type
_entity_poly.pdbx_seq_one_letter_code
_entity_poly.pdbx_strand_id
1 'polypeptide(L)'
;MEIPVVTGLILGGIISLMVKIGLDEFAKNRAKLAESEQAYQAALSELRAYPNDSEKRENALRLGREFSRLSREDNKETVYDELAIKNDIDAACAGSFVEAGRDEVECPSCAELVLRKAVRCKHCGHDLAFLVAGV
;
A
#
# COMPACT_ATOMS: atom_id res chain seq x y z
N MET A 1 -65.57 -10.96 -9.36
CA MET A 1 -64.59 -11.17 -8.25
C MET A 1 -63.18 -11.38 -8.82
N GLU A 2 -62.70 -10.52 -9.73
CA GLU A 2 -61.41 -10.74 -10.44
C GLU A 2 -60.31 -9.72 -10.08
N ILE A 3 -60.65 -8.72 -9.27
CA ILE A 3 -59.76 -7.62 -8.86
C ILE A 3 -58.51 -8.09 -8.06
N PRO A 4 -58.57 -9.10 -7.16
CA PRO A 4 -57.41 -9.42 -6.30
C PRO A 4 -56.27 -10.15 -7.04
N VAL A 5 -56.56 -10.86 -8.13
CA VAL A 5 -55.54 -11.61 -8.88
C VAL A 5 -54.69 -10.65 -9.74
N VAL A 6 -55.33 -9.65 -10.35
CA VAL A 6 -54.65 -8.65 -11.18
C VAL A 6 -53.74 -7.74 -10.35
N THR A 7 -54.19 -7.34 -9.15
CA THR A 7 -53.37 -6.52 -8.24
C THR A 7 -52.14 -7.28 -7.72
N GLY A 8 -52.28 -8.58 -7.44
CA GLY A 8 -51.14 -9.43 -7.03
C GLY A 8 -50.07 -9.57 -8.11
N LEU A 9 -50.47 -9.74 -9.38
CA LEU A 9 -49.52 -9.84 -10.51
C LEU A 9 -48.74 -8.54 -10.74
N ILE A 10 -49.40 -7.38 -10.61
CA ILE A 10 -48.74 -6.08 -10.76
C ILE A 10 -47.72 -5.84 -9.64
N LEU A 11 -48.09 -6.11 -8.38
CA LEU A 11 -47.19 -5.99 -7.23
C LEU A 11 -45.99 -6.94 -7.34
N GLY A 12 -46.23 -8.21 -7.73
CA GLY A 12 -45.17 -9.18 -7.95
C GLY A 12 -44.21 -8.77 -9.07
N GLY A 13 -44.73 -8.20 -10.16
CA GLY A 13 -43.92 -7.65 -11.25
C GLY A 13 -43.03 -6.48 -10.80
N ILE A 14 -43.58 -5.55 -10.01
CA ILE A 14 -42.83 -4.39 -9.49
C ILE A 14 -41.72 -4.85 -8.52
N ILE A 15 -42.03 -5.77 -7.61
CA ILE A 15 -41.03 -6.30 -6.65
C ILE A 15 -39.90 -7.03 -7.40
N SER A 16 -40.25 -7.86 -8.38
CA SER A 16 -39.26 -8.56 -9.22
C SER A 16 -38.35 -7.58 -9.98
N LEU A 17 -38.93 -6.49 -10.50
CA LEU A 17 -38.16 -5.43 -11.16
C LEU A 17 -37.20 -4.72 -10.20
N MET A 18 -37.66 -4.35 -9.00
CA MET A 18 -36.82 -3.69 -7.98
C MET A 18 -35.65 -4.58 -7.53
N VAL A 19 -35.88 -5.88 -7.35
CA VAL A 19 -34.82 -6.83 -6.99
C VAL A 19 -33.76 -6.94 -8.07
N LYS A 20 -34.15 -6.97 -9.35
CA LYS A 20 -33.18 -7.01 -10.47
C LYS A 20 -32.32 -5.76 -10.54
N ILE A 21 -32.94 -4.58 -10.40
CA ILE A 21 -32.21 -3.31 -10.42
C ILE A 21 -31.18 -3.27 -9.28
N GLY A 22 -31.57 -3.67 -8.07
CA GLY A 22 -30.66 -3.72 -6.93
C GLY A 22 -29.49 -4.70 -7.11
N LEU A 23 -29.75 -5.88 -7.71
CA LEU A 23 -28.70 -6.87 -8.00
C LEU A 23 -27.71 -6.37 -9.07
N ASP A 24 -28.19 -5.73 -10.12
CA ASP A 24 -27.35 -5.20 -11.20
C ASP A 24 -26.45 -4.06 -10.72
N GLU A 25 -26.98 -3.16 -9.89
CA GLU A 25 -26.22 -2.07 -9.27
C GLU A 25 -25.12 -2.62 -8.36
N PHE A 26 -25.45 -3.61 -7.54
CA PHE A 26 -24.52 -4.26 -6.64
C PHE A 26 -23.41 -5.01 -7.39
N ALA A 27 -23.74 -5.69 -8.49
CA ALA A 27 -22.77 -6.37 -9.34
C ALA A 27 -21.78 -5.37 -9.98
N LYS A 28 -22.28 -4.23 -10.48
CA LYS A 28 -21.45 -3.16 -11.05
C LYS A 28 -20.50 -2.55 -10.03
N ASN A 29 -21.00 -2.27 -8.82
CA ASN A 29 -20.17 -1.69 -7.76
C ASN A 29 -19.06 -2.65 -7.32
N ARG A 30 -19.36 -3.95 -7.19
CA ARG A 30 -18.36 -4.98 -6.92
C ARG A 30 -17.31 -5.11 -8.03
N ALA A 31 -17.74 -5.07 -9.30
CA ALA A 31 -16.82 -5.14 -10.43
C ALA A 31 -15.84 -3.95 -10.43
N LYS A 32 -16.34 -2.73 -10.20
CA LYS A 32 -15.50 -1.52 -10.10
C LYS A 32 -14.51 -1.60 -8.94
N LEU A 33 -14.95 -2.09 -7.78
CA LEU A 33 -14.08 -2.25 -6.62
C LEU A 33 -12.98 -3.26 -6.90
N ALA A 34 -13.31 -4.41 -7.49
CA ALA A 34 -12.35 -5.45 -7.84
C ALA A 34 -11.34 -4.98 -8.90
N GLU A 35 -11.79 -4.21 -9.90
CA GLU A 35 -10.91 -3.61 -10.91
C GLU A 35 -9.92 -2.62 -10.28
N SER A 36 -10.39 -1.75 -9.39
CA SER A 36 -9.55 -0.80 -8.67
C SER A 36 -8.54 -1.49 -7.75
N GLU A 37 -8.97 -2.54 -7.05
CA GLU A 37 -8.10 -3.37 -6.21
C GLU A 37 -6.98 -4.02 -7.05
N GLN A 38 -7.35 -4.62 -8.18
CA GLN A 38 -6.39 -5.26 -9.07
C GLN A 38 -5.37 -4.26 -9.63
N ALA A 39 -5.80 -3.07 -10.03
CA ALA A 39 -4.92 -2.01 -10.50
C ALA A 39 -3.95 -1.55 -9.40
N TYR A 40 -4.43 -1.38 -8.16
CA TYR A 40 -3.58 -1.01 -7.03
C TYR A 40 -2.55 -2.09 -6.71
N GLN A 41 -2.95 -3.36 -6.65
CA GLN A 41 -2.04 -4.47 -6.42
C GLN A 41 -0.98 -4.60 -7.53
N ALA A 42 -1.37 -4.38 -8.79
CA ALA A 42 -0.43 -4.34 -9.91
C ALA A 42 0.60 -3.22 -9.74
N ALA A 43 0.17 -2.01 -9.37
CA ALA A 43 1.08 -0.89 -9.10
C ALA A 43 2.04 -1.17 -7.94
N LEU A 44 1.58 -1.80 -6.85
CA LEU A 44 2.45 -2.24 -5.76
C LEU A 44 3.46 -3.29 -6.22
N SER A 45 3.07 -4.20 -7.12
CA SER A 45 4.00 -5.20 -7.67
C SER A 45 5.08 -4.57 -8.56
N GLU A 46 4.74 -3.56 -9.37
CA GLU A 46 5.71 -2.79 -10.13
C GLU A 46 6.64 -2.00 -9.20
N LEU A 47 6.10 -1.40 -8.15
CA LEU A 47 6.86 -0.66 -7.16
C LEU A 47 7.84 -1.56 -6.41
N ARG A 48 7.50 -2.82 -6.13
CA ARG A 48 8.44 -3.80 -5.57
C ARG A 48 9.64 -4.05 -6.48
N ALA A 49 9.46 -4.00 -7.80
CA ALA A 49 10.55 -4.15 -8.77
C ALA A 49 11.39 -2.87 -8.92
N TYR A 50 10.76 -1.69 -8.80
CA TYR A 50 11.40 -0.37 -8.94
C TYR A 50 11.09 0.54 -7.74
N PRO A 51 11.66 0.26 -6.58
CA PRO A 51 11.19 0.81 -5.31
C PRO A 51 11.75 2.20 -4.99
N ASN A 52 12.80 2.62 -5.70
CA ASN A 52 13.33 3.99 -5.68
C ASN A 52 12.76 4.86 -6.81
N ASP A 53 11.78 4.36 -7.58
CA ASP A 53 11.14 5.11 -8.65
C ASP A 53 10.00 5.98 -8.09
N SER A 54 10.14 7.30 -8.23
CA SER A 54 9.16 8.26 -7.76
C SER A 54 7.84 8.20 -8.52
N GLU A 55 7.87 7.91 -9.82
CA GLU A 55 6.67 7.86 -10.67
C GLU A 55 5.82 6.64 -10.30
N LYS A 56 6.47 5.49 -10.06
CA LYS A 56 5.77 4.27 -9.60
C LYS A 56 5.16 4.45 -8.21
N ARG A 57 5.85 5.18 -7.33
CA ARG A 57 5.32 5.49 -5.99
C ARG A 57 4.10 6.43 -6.06
N GLU A 58 4.15 7.45 -6.91
CA GLU A 58 3.01 8.35 -7.13
C GLU A 58 1.81 7.61 -7.74
N ASN A 59 2.06 6.72 -8.71
CA ASN A 59 1.01 5.91 -9.32
C ASN A 59 0.34 4.97 -8.30
N ALA A 60 1.13 4.30 -7.46
CA ALA A 60 0.62 3.45 -6.38
C ALA A 60 -0.24 4.25 -5.38
N LEU A 61 0.20 5.46 -5.00
CA LEU A 61 -0.57 6.35 -4.12
C LEU A 61 -1.90 6.74 -4.77
N ARG A 62 -1.88 7.16 -6.05
CA ARG A 62 -3.08 7.56 -6.80
C ARG A 62 -4.12 6.44 -6.84
N LEU A 63 -3.70 5.21 -7.16
CA LEU A 63 -4.56 4.04 -7.25
C LEU A 63 -5.07 3.60 -5.86
N GLY A 64 -4.23 3.70 -4.83
CA GLY A 64 -4.64 3.42 -3.45
C GLY A 64 -5.78 4.35 -2.98
N ARG A 65 -5.69 5.64 -3.31
CA ARG A 65 -6.77 6.62 -3.01
C ARG A 65 -8.05 6.33 -3.76
N GLU A 66 -7.95 5.91 -5.02
CA GLU A 66 -9.10 5.53 -5.83
C GLU A 66 -9.80 4.29 -5.25
N PHE A 67 -9.02 3.27 -4.88
CA PHE A 67 -9.52 2.07 -4.23
C PHE A 67 -10.19 2.39 -2.87
N SER A 68 -9.52 3.19 -2.03
CA SER A 68 -10.06 3.61 -0.73
C SER A 68 -11.42 4.30 -0.87
N ARG A 69 -11.52 5.25 -1.81
CA ARG A 69 -12.76 5.96 -2.14
C ARG A 69 -13.89 5.01 -2.56
N LEU A 70 -13.59 4.03 -3.40
CA LEU A 70 -14.57 3.04 -3.87
C LEU A 70 -14.95 2.01 -2.80
N SER A 71 -14.05 1.72 -1.85
CA SER A 71 -14.27 0.73 -0.79
C SER A 71 -15.19 1.23 0.33
N ARG A 72 -15.38 2.55 0.45
CA ARG A 72 -16.20 3.16 1.49
C ARG A 72 -17.60 3.51 1.01
N GLU A 73 -18.59 3.27 1.88
CA GLU A 73 -19.99 3.61 1.62
C GLU A 73 -20.21 5.13 1.50
N ASP A 74 -19.44 5.94 2.22
CA ASP A 74 -19.56 7.40 2.23
C ASP A 74 -18.57 8.10 1.29
N ASN A 75 -17.70 7.36 0.59
CA ASN A 75 -16.69 7.86 -0.34
C ASN A 75 -15.79 8.95 0.27
N LYS A 76 -15.66 8.98 1.61
CA LYS A 76 -14.82 9.95 2.32
C LYS A 76 -13.48 9.33 2.65
N GLU A 77 -12.43 9.97 2.16
CA GLU A 77 -11.07 9.61 2.50
C GLU A 77 -10.79 9.98 3.96
N THR A 78 -10.34 8.99 4.74
CA THR A 78 -9.95 9.21 6.13
C THR A 78 -8.43 9.22 6.25
N VAL A 79 -7.93 9.88 7.29
CA VAL A 79 -6.49 9.88 7.63
C VAL A 79 -5.98 8.45 7.85
N TYR A 80 -6.83 7.55 8.34
CA TYR A 80 -6.46 6.14 8.52
C TYR A 80 -6.24 5.41 7.20
N ASP A 81 -7.00 5.76 6.15
CA ASP A 81 -6.81 5.16 4.83
C ASP A 81 -5.50 5.60 4.20
N GLU A 82 -5.18 6.90 4.31
CA GLU A 82 -3.89 7.43 3.85
C GLU A 82 -2.71 6.76 4.57
N LEU A 83 -2.86 6.48 5.88
CA LEU A 83 -1.83 5.77 6.64
C LEU A 83 -1.70 4.30 6.21
N ALA A 84 -2.82 3.62 5.93
CA ALA A 84 -2.81 2.26 5.41
C ALA A 84 -2.13 2.18 4.04
N ILE A 85 -2.50 3.08 3.12
CA ILE A 85 -1.87 3.17 1.79
C ILE A 85 -0.37 3.43 1.91
N LYS A 86 0.04 4.33 2.82
CA LYS A 86 1.45 4.58 3.10
C LYS A 86 2.16 3.32 3.64
N ASN A 87 1.53 2.58 4.55
CA ASN A 87 2.10 1.36 5.10
C ASN A 87 2.32 0.30 4.00
N ASP A 88 1.35 0.12 3.12
CA ASP A 88 1.44 -0.82 1.99
C ASP A 88 2.56 -0.43 1.02
N ILE A 89 2.68 0.86 0.71
CA ILE A 89 3.77 1.40 -0.13
C ILE A 89 5.12 1.21 0.55
N ASP A 90 5.24 1.56 1.83
CA ASP A 90 6.47 1.40 2.60
C ASP A 90 6.86 -0.09 2.69
N ALA A 91 5.89 -0.99 2.89
CA ALA A 91 6.10 -2.44 2.89
C ALA A 91 6.51 -2.98 1.51
N ALA A 92 5.93 -2.45 0.43
CA ALA A 92 6.34 -2.78 -0.94
C ALA A 92 7.78 -2.32 -1.23
N CYS A 93 8.21 -1.19 -0.66
CA CYS A 93 9.58 -0.69 -0.76
C CYS A 93 10.53 -1.27 0.32
N ALA A 94 10.04 -1.92 1.37
CA ALA A 94 10.88 -2.35 2.50
C ALA A 94 11.91 -3.42 2.11
N GLY A 95 11.66 -4.18 1.05
CA GLY A 95 12.62 -5.14 0.49
C GLY A 95 13.78 -4.50 -0.28
N SER A 96 13.75 -3.18 -0.47
CA SER A 96 14.69 -2.45 -1.33
C SER A 96 15.49 -1.38 -0.64
N PHE A 97 15.49 -1.38 0.68
CA PHE A 97 16.73 -1.07 1.36
C PHE A 97 17.73 -2.13 0.91
N VAL A 98 18.25 -2.00 -0.32
CA VAL A 98 19.68 -2.15 -0.51
C VAL A 98 20.23 -1.34 0.63
N GLU A 99 20.81 -2.05 1.61
CA GLU A 99 21.69 -1.56 2.64
C GLU A 99 22.56 -0.46 2.03
N ALA A 100 22.04 0.76 1.99
CA ALA A 100 22.77 1.95 1.63
C ALA A 100 23.64 2.14 2.85
N GLY A 101 24.81 1.51 2.74
CA GLY A 101 25.58 0.97 3.84
C GLY A 101 25.54 1.84 5.08
N ARG A 102 25.13 1.24 6.19
CA ARG A 102 25.92 1.51 7.39
C ARG A 102 27.29 0.94 7.07
N ASP A 103 28.17 1.80 6.55
CA ASP A 103 29.58 1.52 6.38
C ASP A 103 30.14 1.22 7.77
N GLU A 104 29.99 -0.02 8.20
CA GLU A 104 30.45 -0.51 9.49
C GLU A 104 31.68 -1.39 9.23
N VAL A 105 32.66 -1.23 10.09
CA VAL A 105 33.92 -1.98 10.09
C VAL A 105 34.15 -2.52 11.49
N GLU A 106 34.85 -3.64 11.60
CA GLU A 106 35.23 -4.20 12.88
C GLU A 106 36.41 -3.41 13.48
N CYS A 107 36.30 -3.06 14.76
CA CYS A 107 37.40 -2.47 15.49
C CYS A 107 38.54 -3.49 15.63
N PRO A 108 39.78 -3.20 15.18
CA PRO A 108 40.88 -4.16 15.25
C PRO A 108 41.36 -4.48 16.67
N SER A 109 40.94 -3.69 17.67
CA SER A 109 41.32 -3.90 19.07
C SER A 109 40.30 -4.73 19.86
N CYS A 110 39.01 -4.69 19.53
CA CYS A 110 37.97 -5.34 20.33
C CYS A 110 36.87 -6.03 19.52
N ALA A 111 37.00 -6.07 18.19
CA ALA A 111 36.06 -6.69 17.24
C ALA A 111 34.61 -6.15 17.27
N GLU A 112 34.37 -5.01 17.93
CA GLU A 112 33.06 -4.35 17.94
C GLU A 112 32.78 -3.70 16.58
N LEU A 113 31.54 -3.78 16.11
CA LEU A 113 31.08 -3.09 14.90
C LEU A 113 30.98 -1.58 15.15
N VAL A 114 31.72 -0.82 14.35
CA VAL A 114 31.80 0.65 14.43
C VAL A 114 31.64 1.26 13.04
N LEU A 115 31.07 2.46 12.97
CA LEU A 115 30.98 3.19 11.70
C LEU A 115 32.39 3.48 11.16
N ARG A 116 32.62 3.28 9.86
CA ARG A 116 33.88 3.52 9.14
C ARG A 116 34.39 4.95 9.30
N LYS A 117 33.49 5.91 9.50
CA LYS A 117 33.80 7.33 9.79
C LYS A 117 34.16 7.61 11.26
N ALA A 118 34.10 6.62 12.15
CA ALA A 118 34.40 6.83 13.56
C ALA A 118 35.89 7.07 13.76
N VAL A 119 36.23 8.14 14.49
CA VAL A 119 37.63 8.44 14.87
C VAL A 119 38.07 7.62 16.09
N ARG A 120 37.13 7.18 16.94
CA ARG A 120 37.42 6.37 18.13
C ARG A 120 36.35 5.31 18.34
N CYS A 121 36.76 4.11 18.77
CA CYS A 121 35.83 3.05 19.15
C CYS A 121 35.09 3.41 20.45
N LYS A 122 33.75 3.33 20.43
CA LYS A 122 32.87 3.61 21.58
C LYS A 122 33.09 2.64 22.77
N HIS A 123 33.57 1.43 22.49
CA HIS A 123 33.63 0.36 23.48
C HIS A 123 35.00 0.31 24.18
N CYS A 124 36.08 0.23 23.41
CA CYS A 124 37.43 0.10 23.95
C CYS A 124 38.24 1.41 23.93
N GLY A 125 37.74 2.47 23.29
CA GLY A 125 38.45 3.75 23.19
C GLY A 125 39.64 3.76 22.21
N HIS A 126 39.87 2.68 21.45
CA HIS A 126 40.93 2.59 20.45
C HIS A 126 40.75 3.64 19.34
N ASP A 127 41.84 4.27 18.92
CA ASP A 127 41.86 5.27 17.86
C ASP A 127 41.70 4.59 16.50
N LEU A 128 40.75 5.07 15.70
CA LEU A 128 40.40 4.55 14.38
C LEU A 128 40.68 5.58 13.27
N ALA A 129 41.32 6.71 13.59
CA ALA A 129 41.63 7.76 12.62
C ALA A 129 42.37 7.24 11.38
N PHE A 130 43.18 6.19 11.53
CA PHE A 130 43.91 5.56 10.44
C PHE A 130 43.02 4.84 9.42
N LEU A 131 41.79 4.42 9.80
CA LEU A 131 40.81 3.84 8.88
C LEU A 131 40.07 4.91 8.07
N VAL A 132 40.05 6.15 8.55
CA VAL A 132 39.34 7.28 7.94
C VAL A 132 40.23 8.04 6.94
N ALA A 133 41.55 8.01 7.11
CA ALA A 133 42.52 8.81 6.34
C ALA A 133 42.86 8.27 4.93
N GLY A 134 42.20 7.19 4.47
CA GLY A 134 42.47 6.52 3.19
C GLY A 134 41.41 6.73 2.10
N VAL A 135 40.53 7.73 2.25
CA VAL A 135 39.51 8.11 1.25
C VAL A 135 39.86 9.47 0.67
#